data_AF-A0A2U0TQW1-F1
#
_entry.id   AF-A0A2U0TQW1-F1
#
_cell.length_a   1.000
_cell.length_b   1.000
_cell.length_c   1.000
_cell.angle_alpha   90.00
_cell.angle_beta   90.00
_cell.angle_gamma   90.00
#
_symmetry.space_group_name_H-M   'P 1'
#
loop_
_entity.id
_entity.type
_entity.pdbx_description
1 polymer ?
#
loop_
_entity_poly.entity_id
_entity_poly.type
_entity_poly.pdbx_seq_one_letter_code
_entity_poly.pdbx_strand_id
1 'polypeptide(L)'
;MEEKYVVNQTLKRIEPIEKKCSFCRKKEMSLMDSCFFQTLYLEQKRANYLVVRKVNFNKVSIGVPRCESCKSIHDESGTKAKKYIFIAAGIILVLPMLFSFSLDTLTSAIIPALIVLVAGFLLKNYITEKIVFNTDILSEKVGAEYSVIVQEFLEEGWQYEQPEA
;
A
#
# COMPACT_ATOMS: atom_id res chain seq x y z
N MET A 1 -28.66 13.93 6.49
CA MET A 1 -27.36 13.41 6.04
C MET A 1 -27.65 12.14 5.30
N GLU A 2 -27.32 12.07 4.00
CA GLU A 2 -27.35 10.81 3.27
C GLU A 2 -26.30 9.88 3.90
N GLU A 3 -26.64 8.62 4.15
CA GLU A 3 -25.69 7.63 4.61
C GLU A 3 -24.67 7.37 3.50
N LYS A 4 -23.38 7.61 3.78
CA LYS A 4 -22.28 7.49 2.80
C LYS A 4 -21.57 6.14 2.83
N TYR A 5 -21.69 5.41 3.93
CA TYR A 5 -21.02 4.13 4.15
C TYR A 5 -21.81 3.19 5.05
N VAL A 6 -21.51 1.89 4.97
CA VAL A 6 -22.04 0.84 5.84
C VAL A 6 -20.91 0.20 6.63
N VAL A 7 -21.14 -0.06 7.92
CA VAL A 7 -20.16 -0.76 8.77
C VAL A 7 -20.39 -2.26 8.70
N ASN A 8 -19.44 -3.00 8.12
CA ASN A 8 -19.44 -4.46 8.13
C ASN A 8 -18.78 -4.96 9.42
N GLN A 9 -19.61 -5.36 10.40
CA GLN A 9 -19.14 -5.81 11.71
C GLN A 9 -18.38 -7.14 11.64
N THR A 10 -18.72 -8.02 10.69
CA THR A 10 -18.08 -9.34 10.51
C THR A 10 -16.64 -9.19 10.04
N LEU A 11 -16.43 -8.35 9.03
CA LEU A 11 -15.11 -8.09 8.44
C LEU A 11 -14.38 -6.92 9.10
N LYS A 12 -14.99 -6.25 10.07
CA LYS A 12 -14.48 -5.08 10.80
C LYS A 12 -13.97 -3.98 9.84
N ARG A 13 -14.75 -3.69 8.81
CA ARG A 13 -14.40 -2.71 7.76
C ARG A 13 -15.60 -1.84 7.40
N ILE A 14 -15.31 -0.65 6.89
CA ILE A 14 -16.29 0.29 6.37
C ILE A 14 -16.40 0.09 4.87
N GLU A 15 -17.61 -0.07 4.36
CA GLU A 15 -17.90 -0.31 2.95
C GLU A 15 -18.59 0.93 2.34
N PRO A 16 -18.13 1.42 1.17
CA PRO A 16 -18.70 2.61 0.55
C PRO A 16 -20.07 2.30 -0.04
N ILE A 17 -21.02 3.22 0.12
CA ILE A 17 -22.31 3.14 -0.59
C ILE A 17 -22.16 3.65 -2.03
N GLU A 18 -21.33 4.67 -2.22
CA GLU A 18 -21.00 5.17 -3.56
C GLU A 18 -20.21 4.13 -4.35
N LYS A 19 -20.72 3.77 -5.53
CA LYS A 19 -20.11 2.76 -6.41
C LYS A 19 -19.13 3.32 -7.41
N LYS A 20 -19.05 4.64 -7.58
CA LYS A 20 -18.19 5.25 -8.60
C LYS A 20 -16.72 5.02 -8.24
N CYS A 21 -15.94 4.50 -9.18
CA CYS A 21 -14.53 4.19 -8.93
C CYS A 21 -13.71 5.48 -8.70
N SER A 22 -13.07 5.62 -7.54
CA SER A 22 -12.23 6.78 -7.21
C SER A 22 -10.96 6.87 -8.05
N PHE A 23 -10.51 5.75 -8.63
CA PHE A 23 -9.24 5.63 -9.34
C PHE A 23 -9.32 6.04 -10.81
N CYS A 24 -10.29 5.50 -11.55
CA CYS A 24 -10.48 5.83 -12.97
C CYS A 24 -11.61 6.84 -13.21
N ARG A 25 -12.50 7.05 -12.23
CA ARG A 25 -13.68 7.95 -12.29
C ARG A 25 -14.66 7.70 -13.43
N LYS A 26 -14.44 6.66 -14.25
CA LYS A 26 -15.22 6.30 -15.45
C LYS A 26 -16.22 5.18 -15.20
N LYS A 27 -15.84 4.16 -14.43
CA LYS A 27 -16.63 2.94 -14.20
C LYS A 27 -17.15 2.88 -12.78
N GLU A 28 -18.23 2.14 -12.60
CA GLU A 28 -18.73 1.75 -11.28
C GLU A 28 -18.12 0.43 -10.82
N MET A 29 -18.18 0.22 -9.51
CA MET A 29 -17.80 -1.00 -8.83
C MET A 29 -18.94 -2.02 -8.91
N SER A 30 -18.59 -3.21 -9.39
CA SER A 30 -19.47 -4.39 -9.43
C SER A 30 -19.47 -5.15 -8.11
N LEU A 31 -18.30 -5.33 -7.50
CA LEU A 31 -18.08 -6.18 -6.33
C LEU A 31 -17.41 -5.41 -5.18
N MET A 32 -17.91 -5.55 -3.95
CA MET A 32 -17.27 -4.93 -2.78
C MET A 32 -15.83 -5.42 -2.54
N ASP A 33 -15.53 -6.66 -2.92
CA ASP A 33 -14.16 -7.21 -2.81
C ASP A 33 -13.21 -6.67 -3.89
N SER A 34 -13.70 -5.84 -4.81
CA SER A 34 -12.85 -5.08 -5.70
C SER A 34 -12.35 -3.77 -5.09
N CYS A 35 -12.97 -3.28 -4.00
CA CYS A 35 -12.52 -2.12 -3.23
C CYS A 35 -11.05 -2.21 -2.83
N PHE A 36 -10.42 -1.05 -2.74
CA PHE A 36 -9.17 -0.90 -2.02
C PHE A 36 -9.48 -0.49 -0.58
N PHE A 37 -8.96 -1.23 0.41
CA PHE A 37 -9.22 -0.92 1.82
C PHE A 37 -8.04 -0.13 2.41
N GLN A 38 -8.24 1.17 2.57
CA GLN A 38 -7.29 2.04 3.23
C GLN A 38 -7.43 1.90 4.74
N THR A 39 -6.34 1.62 5.45
CA THR A 39 -6.35 1.61 6.92
C THR A 39 -6.05 3.01 7.43
N LEU A 40 -6.85 3.47 8.38
CA LEU A 40 -6.64 4.70 9.13
C LEU A 40 -6.56 4.41 10.64
N TYR A 41 -5.90 5.31 11.36
CA TYR A 41 -5.65 5.23 12.78
C TYR A 41 -6.15 6.48 13.50
N LEU A 42 -6.71 6.32 14.69
CA LEU A 42 -7.11 7.43 15.55
C LEU A 42 -6.41 7.29 16.90
N GLU A 43 -5.56 8.25 17.25
CA GLU A 43 -4.90 8.30 18.55
C GLU A 43 -5.93 8.59 19.64
N GLN A 44 -6.02 7.72 20.65
CA GLN A 44 -6.96 7.90 21.77
C GLN A 44 -6.28 8.56 22.97
N LYS A 45 -5.15 8.01 23.41
CA LYS A 45 -4.42 8.46 24.60
C LYS A 45 -2.93 8.21 24.42
N ARG A 46 -2.14 9.22 24.75
CA ARG A 46 -0.69 9.14 24.88
C ARG A 46 -0.29 9.35 26.32
N ALA A 47 0.37 8.34 26.90
CA ALA A 47 0.94 8.42 28.23
C ALA A 47 2.45 8.61 28.09
N ASN A 48 2.95 9.76 28.56
CA ASN A 48 4.36 10.10 28.58
C ASN A 48 4.86 10.02 30.03
N TYR A 49 5.30 8.85 30.46
CA TYR A 49 6.05 8.72 31.71
C TYR A 49 7.54 8.97 31.44
N LEU A 50 8.28 9.47 32.44
CA LEU A 50 9.71 9.82 32.35
C LEU A 50 10.62 8.75 31.71
N VAL A 51 10.19 7.48 31.68
CA VAL A 51 10.97 6.33 31.17
C VAL A 51 10.19 5.53 30.11
N VAL A 52 8.87 5.71 29.99
CA VAL A 52 8.01 4.88 29.12
C VAL A 52 6.99 5.75 28.41
N ARG A 53 7.00 5.70 27.08
CA ARG A 53 5.92 6.24 26.25
C ARG A 53 4.99 5.11 25.83
N LYS A 54 3.69 5.35 25.92
CA LYS A 54 2.67 4.40 25.45
C LYS A 54 1.57 5.15 24.72
N VAL A 55 1.27 4.70 23.51
CA VAL A 55 0.18 5.25 22.68
C VAL A 55 -0.86 4.17 22.47
N ASN A 56 -2.12 4.51 22.78
CA ASN A 56 -3.28 3.70 22.44
C ASN A 56 -3.98 4.34 21.25
N PHE A 57 -4.30 3.54 20.24
CA PHE A 57 -4.96 3.99 19.02
C PHE A 57 -6.05 3.02 18.59
N ASN A 58 -7.08 3.55 17.93
CA ASN A 58 -8.05 2.76 17.18
C ASN A 58 -7.56 2.58 15.74
N LYS A 59 -7.99 1.49 15.11
CA LYS A 59 -7.74 1.22 13.70
C LYS A 59 -9.05 0.91 12.98
N VAL A 60 -9.20 1.41 11.77
CA VAL A 60 -10.35 1.11 10.90
C VAL A 60 -9.89 0.95 9.46
N SER A 61 -10.52 0.04 8.73
CA SER A 61 -10.27 -0.16 7.29
C SER A 61 -11.44 0.40 6.50
N ILE A 62 -11.18 1.40 5.66
CA ILE A 62 -12.17 2.13 4.87
C ILE A 62 -12.08 1.67 3.42
N GLY A 63 -13.20 1.21 2.87
CA GLY A 63 -13.29 0.82 1.48
C GLY A 63 -13.36 2.04 0.57
N VAL A 64 -12.37 2.15 -0.31
CA VAL A 64 -12.33 3.09 -1.43
C VAL A 64 -12.89 2.36 -2.66
N PRO A 65 -13.97 2.87 -3.27
CA PRO A 65 -14.62 2.20 -4.38
C PRO A 65 -13.68 2.09 -5.58
N ARG A 66 -13.51 0.86 -6.07
CA ARG A 66 -12.60 0.51 -7.16
C ARG A 66 -13.28 -0.46 -8.09
N CYS A 67 -13.15 -0.27 -9.40
CA CYS A 67 -13.66 -1.23 -10.38
C CYS A 67 -12.68 -2.39 -10.61
N GLU A 68 -13.20 -3.53 -11.09
CA GLU A 68 -12.40 -4.74 -11.36
C GLU A 68 -11.22 -4.49 -12.29
N SER A 69 -11.40 -3.65 -13.32
CA SER A 69 -10.29 -3.31 -14.23
C SER A 69 -9.19 -2.50 -13.56
N CYS A 70 -9.51 -1.63 -12.59
CA CYS A 70 -8.48 -0.93 -11.82
C CYS A 70 -7.78 -1.90 -10.88
N LYS A 71 -8.52 -2.82 -10.24
CA LYS A 71 -7.94 -3.87 -9.40
C LYS A 71 -6.92 -4.71 -10.17
N SER A 72 -7.27 -5.19 -11.36
CA SER A 72 -6.36 -6.00 -12.16
C SER A 72 -5.07 -5.24 -12.53
N ILE A 73 -5.17 -3.94 -12.88
CA ILE A 73 -3.99 -3.12 -13.18
C ILE A 73 -3.11 -2.93 -11.92
N HIS A 74 -3.69 -2.68 -10.75
CA HIS A 74 -2.93 -2.56 -9.51
C HIS A 74 -2.26 -3.88 -9.11
N ASP A 75 -2.97 -5.00 -9.21
CA ASP A 75 -2.44 -6.34 -8.91
C ASP A 75 -1.32 -6.71 -9.90
N GLU A 76 -1.50 -6.42 -11.19
CA GLU A 76 -0.49 -6.63 -12.23
C GLU A 76 0.73 -5.72 -12.00
N SER A 77 0.52 -4.47 -11.61
CA SER A 77 1.62 -3.54 -11.31
C SER A 77 2.42 -3.96 -10.08
N GLY A 78 1.72 -4.46 -9.05
CA GLY A 78 2.35 -5.00 -7.84
C GLY A 78 3.15 -6.29 -8.10
N THR A 79 2.66 -7.15 -9.00
CA THR A 79 3.40 -8.36 -9.42
C THR A 79 4.58 -8.03 -10.32
N LYS A 80 4.43 -7.08 -11.26
CA LYS A 80 5.55 -6.53 -12.06
C LYS A 80 6.64 -5.93 -11.18
N ALA A 81 6.28 -5.13 -10.18
CA ALA A 81 7.24 -4.56 -9.22
C ALA A 81 8.06 -5.65 -8.51
N LYS A 82 7.39 -6.69 -7.99
CA LYS A 82 8.07 -7.85 -7.38
C LYS A 82 9.01 -8.53 -8.37
N LYS A 83 8.54 -8.76 -9.60
CA LYS A 83 9.35 -9.40 -10.66
C LYS A 83 10.62 -8.58 -10.96
N TYR A 84 10.52 -7.26 -11.06
CA TYR A 84 11.69 -6.40 -11.27
C TYR A 84 12.67 -6.45 -10.09
N ILE A 85 12.18 -6.46 -8.85
CA ILE A 85 13.02 -6.60 -7.65
C ILE A 85 13.79 -7.93 -7.69
N PHE A 86 13.12 -9.04 -8.00
CA PHE A 86 13.76 -10.35 -8.11
C PHE A 86 14.77 -10.44 -9.27
N ILE A 87 14.45 -9.85 -10.43
CA ILE A 87 15.37 -9.81 -11.57
C ILE A 87 16.63 -9.01 -11.20
N ALA A 88 16.46 -7.84 -10.58
CA ALA A 88 17.60 -7.00 -10.16
C ALA A 88 18.50 -7.75 -9.15
N ALA A 89 17.91 -8.39 -8.15
CA ALA A 89 18.64 -9.22 -7.19
C ALA A 89 19.34 -10.40 -7.86
N GLY A 90 18.67 -11.08 -8.80
CA GLY A 90 19.24 -12.19 -9.57
C GLY A 90 20.42 -11.79 -10.43
N ILE A 91 20.36 -10.63 -11.11
CA ILE A 91 21.47 -10.08 -11.88
C ILE A 91 22.67 -9.82 -10.96
N ILE A 92 22.45 -9.17 -9.82
CA ILE A 92 23.52 -8.87 -8.86
C ILE A 92 24.14 -10.14 -8.25
N LEU A 93 23.36 -11.21 -8.11
CA LEU A 93 23.85 -12.48 -7.60
C LEU A 93 24.65 -13.26 -8.65
N VAL A 94 24.20 -13.29 -9.90
CA VAL A 94 24.78 -14.14 -10.96
C VAL A 94 25.94 -13.46 -11.68
N LEU A 95 25.87 -12.15 -11.91
CA LEU A 95 26.87 -11.42 -12.69
C LEU A 95 28.29 -11.57 -12.08
N PRO A 96 28.52 -11.40 -10.77
CA PRO A 96 29.84 -11.55 -10.18
C PRO A 96 30.38 -12.98 -10.29
N MET A 97 29.53 -14.00 -10.18
CA MET A 97 29.92 -15.42 -10.34
C MET A 97 30.39 -15.74 -11.76
N LEU A 98 29.84 -15.08 -12.78
CA LEU A 98 30.22 -15.33 -14.18
C LEU A 98 31.57 -14.69 -14.56
N PHE A 99 31.93 -13.58 -13.91
CA PHE A 99 33.11 -12.79 -14.29
C PHE A 99 34.26 -12.85 -13.27
N SER A 100 34.08 -13.51 -12.12
CA SER A 100 35.07 -13.51 -11.04
C SER A 100 35.37 -14.92 -10.54
N PHE A 101 36.59 -15.41 -10.80
CA PHE A 101 37.07 -16.71 -10.31
C PHE A 101 37.69 -16.66 -8.90
N SER A 102 37.92 -15.46 -8.34
CA SER A 102 38.70 -15.26 -7.10
C SER A 102 38.05 -14.33 -6.06
N LEU A 103 36.87 -13.77 -6.36
CA LEU A 103 36.16 -12.91 -5.41
C LEU A 103 35.36 -13.77 -4.45
N ASP A 104 35.41 -13.43 -3.16
CA ASP A 104 34.55 -14.02 -2.15
C ASP A 104 33.08 -13.80 -2.54
N THR A 105 32.43 -14.89 -2.93
CA THR A 105 31.04 -14.92 -3.41
C THR A 105 30.06 -14.33 -2.38
N LEU A 106 30.40 -14.42 -1.09
CA LEU A 106 29.58 -13.88 -0.02
C LEU A 106 29.49 -12.36 -0.09
N THR A 107 30.63 -11.68 -0.18
CA THR A 107 30.72 -10.22 -0.18
C THR A 107 30.43 -9.61 -1.54
N SER A 108 30.77 -10.28 -2.63
CA SER A 108 30.63 -9.75 -3.99
C SER A 108 29.27 -10.01 -4.64
N ALA A 109 28.53 -11.03 -4.21
CA ALA A 109 27.25 -11.41 -4.81
C ALA A 109 26.11 -11.51 -3.79
N ILE A 110 26.28 -12.31 -2.72
CA ILE A 110 25.19 -12.65 -1.80
C ILE A 110 24.73 -11.42 -0.99
N ILE A 111 25.66 -10.73 -0.32
CA ILE A 111 25.34 -9.55 0.49
C ILE A 111 24.69 -8.44 -0.36
N PRO A 112 25.26 -8.04 -1.52
CA PRO A 112 24.63 -7.05 -2.39
C PRO A 112 23.23 -7.45 -2.89
N ALA A 113 23.02 -8.73 -3.26
CA ALA A 113 21.71 -9.20 -3.70
C ALA A 113 20.66 -9.12 -2.58
N LEU A 114 21.05 -9.45 -1.34
CA LEU A 114 20.19 -9.29 -0.17
C LEU A 114 19.84 -7.82 0.10
N ILE A 115 20.81 -6.91 0.00
CA ILE A 115 20.55 -5.47 0.15
C ILE A 115 19.53 -5.01 -0.88
N VAL A 116 19.67 -5.42 -2.15
CA VAL A 116 18.71 -5.06 -3.20
C VAL A 116 17.33 -5.67 -2.98
N LEU A 117 17.23 -6.91 -2.46
CA LEU A 117 15.94 -7.48 -2.08
C LEU A 117 15.29 -6.65 -0.97
N VAL A 118 16.00 -6.38 0.12
CA VAL A 118 15.45 -5.63 1.26
C VAL A 118 15.05 -4.21 0.82
N ALA A 119 15.95 -3.48 0.16
CA ALA A 119 15.65 -2.14 -0.34
C ALA A 119 14.50 -2.14 -1.36
N GLY A 120 14.48 -3.13 -2.26
CA GLY A 120 13.43 -3.29 -3.26
C GLY A 120 12.06 -3.54 -2.62
N PHE A 121 11.98 -4.38 -1.59
CA PHE A 121 10.73 -4.62 -0.85
C PHE A 121 10.27 -3.39 -0.08
N LEU A 122 11.18 -2.64 0.54
CA LEU A 122 10.87 -1.38 1.22
C LEU A 122 10.35 -0.31 0.24
N LEU A 123 10.91 -0.27 -0.97
CA LEU A 123 10.53 0.67 -2.02
C LEU A 123 9.45 0.12 -2.98
N LYS A 124 8.87 -1.05 -2.68
CA LYS A 124 7.92 -1.72 -3.59
C LYS A 124 6.75 -0.82 -3.97
N ASN A 125 6.16 -0.13 -2.98
CA ASN A 125 5.01 0.74 -3.21
C ASN A 125 5.36 1.88 -4.17
N TYR A 126 6.53 2.49 -4.00
CA TYR A 126 7.03 3.52 -4.91
C TYR A 126 7.27 3.00 -6.34
N ILE A 127 7.82 1.79 -6.47
CA ILE A 127 8.00 1.13 -7.78
C ILE A 127 6.63 0.84 -8.42
N THR A 128 5.67 0.34 -7.64
CA THR A 128 4.30 0.10 -8.10
C THR A 128 3.63 1.39 -8.56
N GLU A 129 3.75 2.48 -7.82
CA GLU A 129 3.23 3.80 -8.21
C GLU A 129 3.82 4.27 -9.54
N LYS A 130 5.13 4.10 -9.74
CA LYS A 130 5.80 4.48 -10.99
C LYS A 130 5.36 3.63 -12.18
N ILE A 131 5.05 2.35 -11.97
CA ILE A 131 4.49 1.46 -13.01
C ILE A 131 3.06 1.90 -13.35
N VAL A 132 2.26 2.23 -12.34
CA VAL A 132 0.87 2.69 -12.50
C VAL A 132 0.81 4.08 -13.12
N PHE A 133 1.79 4.97 -12.88
CA PHE A 133 1.83 6.32 -13.47
C PHE A 133 1.81 6.31 -15.00
N ASN A 134 2.28 5.22 -15.63
CA ASN A 134 2.21 5.05 -17.08
C ASN A 134 0.80 4.63 -17.58
N THR A 135 -0.19 4.58 -16.69
CA THR A 135 -1.58 4.24 -17.00
C THR A 135 -2.49 5.41 -16.59
N ASP A 136 -3.63 5.57 -17.26
CA ASP A 136 -4.62 6.62 -16.96
C ASP A 136 -5.39 6.43 -15.62
N ILE A 137 -4.84 5.66 -14.68
CA ILE A 137 -5.47 5.39 -13.39
C ILE A 137 -4.61 5.94 -12.25
N LEU A 138 -5.27 6.43 -11.20
CA LEU A 138 -4.60 6.93 -10.01
C LEU A 138 -3.97 5.77 -9.21
N SER A 139 -2.87 6.04 -8.51
CA SER A 139 -2.30 5.08 -7.57
C SER A 139 -3.24 4.81 -6.38
N GLU A 140 -3.00 3.72 -5.64
CA GLU A 140 -3.84 3.36 -4.49
C GLU A 140 -3.88 4.49 -3.44
N LYS A 141 -2.72 5.09 -3.15
CA LYS A 141 -2.60 6.23 -2.22
C LYS A 141 -3.39 7.44 -2.70
N VAL A 142 -3.17 7.88 -3.93
CA VAL A 142 -3.81 9.08 -4.50
C VAL A 142 -5.32 8.87 -4.65
N GLY A 143 -5.75 7.68 -5.10
CA GLY A 143 -7.17 7.36 -5.20
C GLY A 143 -7.88 7.32 -3.84
N ALA A 144 -7.19 6.91 -2.78
CA ALA A 144 -7.71 6.99 -1.41
C ALA A 144 -7.83 8.44 -0.91
N GLU A 145 -6.88 9.32 -1.24
CA GLU A 145 -6.94 10.75 -0.91
C GLU A 145 -8.14 11.47 -1.57
N TYR A 146 -8.61 11.01 -2.73
CA TYR A 146 -9.81 11.54 -3.40
C TYR A 146 -11.13 10.89 -2.93
N SER A 147 -11.08 9.92 -2.02
CA SER A 147 -12.29 9.29 -1.51
C SER A 147 -12.97 10.19 -0.48
N VAL A 148 -14.25 10.50 -0.69
CA VAL A 148 -15.05 11.33 0.22
C VAL A 148 -15.06 10.75 1.64
N ILE A 149 -15.25 9.43 1.76
CA ILE A 149 -15.30 8.75 3.07
C ILE A 149 -13.94 8.84 3.78
N VAL A 150 -12.84 8.69 3.04
CA VAL A 150 -11.50 8.81 3.63
C VAL A 150 -11.26 10.24 4.11
N GLN A 151 -11.64 11.25 3.31
CA GLN A 151 -11.50 12.66 3.68
C GLN A 151 -12.30 13.01 4.94
N GLU A 152 -13.53 12.53 5.07
CA GLU A 152 -14.35 12.73 6.29
C GLU A 152 -13.66 12.18 7.54
N PHE A 153 -13.09 10.97 7.46
CA PHE A 153 -12.35 10.41 8.59
C PHE A 153 -11.09 11.21 8.90
N LEU A 154 -10.37 11.72 7.89
CA LEU A 154 -9.23 12.59 8.14
C LEU A 154 -9.65 13.91 8.82
N GLU A 155 -10.78 14.48 8.44
CA GLU A 155 -11.35 15.68 9.08
C GLU A 155 -11.76 15.42 10.54
N GLU A 156 -12.19 14.20 10.87
CA GLU A 156 -12.45 13.73 12.24
C GLU A 156 -11.17 13.46 13.06
N GLY A 157 -9.98 13.63 12.46
CA GLY A 157 -8.69 13.47 13.14
C GLY A 157 -8.05 12.09 12.98
N TRP A 158 -8.58 11.22 12.10
CA TRP A 158 -7.91 9.98 11.73
C TRP A 158 -6.67 10.26 10.86
N GLN A 159 -5.72 9.31 10.85
CA GLN A 159 -4.42 9.45 10.21
C GLN A 159 -4.05 8.21 9.40
N TYR A 160 -3.30 8.38 8.32
CA TYR A 160 -2.80 7.26 7.51
C TYR A 160 -1.69 6.47 8.21
N GLU A 161 -0.88 7.16 9.02
CA GLU A 161 0.27 6.58 9.70
C GLU A 161 -0.13 6.07 11.09
N GLN A 162 0.48 4.97 11.50
CA GLN A 162 0.26 4.44 12.83
C GLN A 162 0.95 5.36 13.86
N PRO A 163 0.26 5.80 14.92
CA PRO A 163 0.88 6.57 15.97
C PRO A 163 2.00 5.78 16.67
N GLU A 164 3.18 6.37 16.75
CA GLU A 164 4.35 5.81 17.44
C GLU A 164 4.44 6.27 18.89
N ALA A 165 5.00 5.41 19.75
CA ALA A 165 5.19 5.68 21.18
C ALA A 165 6.37 6.63 21.43
#